data_AF-A0A7V6IT04-F1
#
_entry.id   AF-A0A7V6IT04-F1
#
_cell.length_a   1.000
_cell.length_b   1.000
_cell.length_c   1.000
_cell.angle_alpha   90.00
_cell.angle_beta   90.00
_cell.angle_gamma   90.00
#
_symmetry.space_group_name_H-M   'P 1'
#
loop_
_entity.id
_entity.type
_entity.pdbx_description
1 polymer ?
#
loop_
_entity_poly.entity_id
_entity_poly.type
_entity_poly.pdbx_seq_one_letter_code
_entity_poly.pdbx_strand_id
1 'polypeptide(L)'
;MKKILIIILLLFILTGCENNVKPNEGSITLYLSDDYTKYMNYEEVPSFTLTFDGIINTTDVDTIRTFQANFSGNDDLFLSSVINDLITKYEDRVHIDVLSVKESASARINTIENGEVKPLTYPTDDGKEYYETAMFDLENGLKLTIDYRRFVYEGNNYYCWRYERSILMWLYYPLMVIDNNGIKELLILTLPNRIKFKVGPQLNANKLIKDKTYLNNPDLYSFVYLDEFETLEEKKQYVVDYYVNSYEGYFEGNKLYFTYLGVKFFITFDEHKFYINYYGKV
;
A
#
# COMPACT_ATOMS: atom_id res chain seq x y z
N MET A 1 20.51 -38.79 -47.65
CA MET A 1 19.43 -39.04 -46.65
C MET A 1 19.56 -38.03 -45.51
N LYS A 2 18.96 -36.85 -45.67
CA LYS A 2 18.85 -35.80 -44.65
C LYS A 2 17.51 -35.13 -44.93
N LYS A 3 16.78 -34.76 -43.87
CA LYS A 3 15.46 -34.07 -43.83
C LYS A 3 14.27 -34.93 -43.39
N ILE A 4 14.34 -35.54 -42.20
CA ILE A 4 13.16 -35.74 -41.35
C ILE A 4 13.63 -35.61 -39.90
N LEU A 5 13.71 -34.40 -39.34
CA LEU A 5 13.80 -34.20 -37.88
C LEU A 5 13.64 -32.73 -37.40
N ILE A 6 12.74 -31.91 -37.95
CA ILE A 6 12.55 -30.52 -37.43
C ILE A 6 11.07 -30.09 -37.42
N ILE A 7 10.14 -30.97 -37.03
CA ILE A 7 8.71 -30.58 -36.88
C ILE A 7 8.12 -30.94 -35.51
N ILE A 8 8.78 -31.78 -34.69
CA ILE A 8 8.22 -32.22 -33.40
C ILE A 8 8.74 -31.38 -32.20
N LEU A 9 9.73 -30.50 -32.38
CA LEU A 9 10.31 -29.70 -31.29
C LEU A 9 9.68 -28.29 -31.11
N LEU A 10 8.60 -27.96 -31.84
CA LEU A 10 7.93 -26.65 -31.80
C LEU A 10 6.58 -26.68 -31.08
N LEU A 11 6.21 -27.82 -30.49
CA LEU A 11 4.95 -28.02 -29.76
C LEU A 11 5.10 -27.98 -28.23
N PHE A 12 6.30 -27.72 -27.71
CA PHE A 12 6.51 -27.53 -26.29
C PHE A 12 6.96 -26.10 -26.01
N ILE A 13 6.25 -25.46 -25.08
CA ILE A 13 6.53 -24.16 -24.44
C ILE A 13 5.89 -22.94 -25.14
N LEU A 14 4.58 -23.00 -25.36
CA LEU A 14 3.68 -21.86 -25.12
C LEU A 14 2.54 -22.32 -24.21
N THR A 15 2.86 -23.04 -23.13
CA THR A 15 2.03 -22.94 -21.93
C THR A 15 2.23 -21.51 -21.46
N GLY A 16 1.28 -20.63 -21.79
CA GLY A 16 1.23 -19.31 -21.17
C GLY A 16 1.38 -19.50 -19.66
N CYS A 17 2.09 -18.60 -18.99
CA CYS A 17 2.08 -18.57 -17.53
C CYS A 17 0.61 -18.51 -17.10
N GLU A 18 0.04 -19.64 -16.69
CA GLU A 18 -1.18 -19.64 -15.89
C GLU A 18 -0.77 -18.96 -14.59
N ASN A 19 -1.11 -17.69 -14.47
CA ASN A 19 -1.04 -17.01 -13.20
C ASN A 19 -2.09 -17.68 -12.33
N ASN A 20 -1.66 -18.54 -11.41
CA ASN A 20 -2.56 -19.11 -10.41
C ASN A 20 -3.25 -17.95 -9.68
N VAL A 21 -4.58 -17.95 -9.72
CA VAL A 21 -5.42 -16.98 -9.01
C VAL A 21 -6.04 -17.65 -7.79
N LYS A 22 -6.14 -16.89 -6.71
CA LYS A 22 -6.83 -17.24 -5.48
C LYS A 22 -8.16 -16.47 -5.44
N PRO A 23 -9.31 -17.15 -5.45
CA PRO A 23 -10.59 -16.49 -5.24
C PRO A 23 -10.76 -16.10 -3.78
N ASN A 24 -11.26 -14.89 -3.55
CA ASN A 24 -11.63 -14.40 -2.22
C ASN A 24 -13.12 -14.00 -2.25
N GLU A 25 -13.92 -14.64 -1.40
CA GLU A 25 -15.35 -14.41 -1.30
C GLU A 25 -15.64 -13.42 -0.16
N GLY A 26 -16.38 -12.35 -0.47
CA GLY A 26 -16.86 -11.38 0.52
C GLY A 26 -15.81 -10.39 1.03
N SER A 27 -14.54 -10.78 1.11
CA SER A 27 -13.49 -9.92 1.66
C SER A 27 -12.06 -10.33 1.31
N ILE A 28 -11.13 -9.37 1.43
CA ILE A 28 -9.69 -9.56 1.39
C ILE A 28 -9.07 -8.85 2.60
N THR A 29 -8.33 -9.59 3.44
CA THR A 29 -7.62 -9.03 4.59
C THR A 29 -6.12 -8.92 4.29
N LEU A 30 -5.58 -7.72 4.49
CA LEU A 30 -4.16 -7.41 4.45
C LEU A 30 -3.62 -7.29 5.87
N TYR A 31 -2.54 -8.00 6.17
CA TYR A 31 -1.98 -8.10 7.52
C TYR A 31 -0.47 -8.41 7.53
N LEU A 32 0.20 -8.17 8.65
CA LEU A 32 1.56 -8.68 8.88
C LEU A 32 1.55 -10.15 9.27
N SER A 33 2.41 -10.94 8.63
CA SER A 33 2.54 -12.37 8.93
C SER A 33 3.22 -12.65 10.28
N ASP A 34 3.09 -13.88 10.75
CA ASP A 34 3.69 -14.40 11.99
C ASP A 34 5.22 -14.23 12.07
N ASP A 35 5.87 -14.12 10.92
CA ASP A 35 7.31 -13.85 10.85
C ASP A 35 7.70 -12.50 11.44
N TYR A 36 6.80 -11.52 11.38
CA TYR A 36 6.97 -10.20 11.98
C TYR A 36 6.33 -10.13 13.37
N THR A 37 5.08 -10.60 13.50
CA THR A 37 4.28 -10.38 14.72
C THR A 37 4.86 -11.10 15.94
N LYS A 38 5.61 -12.20 15.76
CA LYS A 38 6.33 -12.88 16.86
C LYS A 38 7.39 -12.02 17.56
N TYR A 39 7.82 -10.92 16.94
CA TYR A 39 8.75 -9.95 17.51
C TYR A 39 8.06 -8.69 18.02
N MET A 40 6.73 -8.62 17.93
CA MET A 40 5.93 -7.49 18.36
C MET A 40 5.27 -7.81 19.69
N ASN A 41 5.17 -6.81 20.56
CA ASN A 41 4.51 -6.94 21.85
C ASN A 41 3.27 -6.05 21.86
N TYR A 42 2.33 -6.38 20.98
CA TYR A 42 1.01 -5.77 20.88
C TYR A 42 -0.04 -6.85 21.21
N GLU A 43 -1.13 -6.45 21.86
CA GLU A 43 -2.28 -7.36 22.05
C GLU A 43 -2.91 -7.74 20.70
N GLU A 44 -3.05 -6.75 19.81
CA GLU A 44 -3.55 -6.91 18.45
C GLU A 44 -2.69 -6.10 17.49
N VAL A 45 -2.27 -6.74 16.39
CA VAL A 45 -1.53 -6.07 15.31
C VAL A 45 -2.56 -5.55 14.30
N PRO A 46 -2.55 -4.25 13.96
CA PRO A 46 -3.54 -3.69 13.05
C PRO A 46 -3.47 -4.35 11.68
N SER A 47 -4.64 -4.55 11.08
CA SER A 47 -4.84 -5.09 9.73
C SER A 47 -5.88 -4.26 8.98
N PHE A 48 -6.05 -4.50 7.69
CA PHE A 48 -7.10 -3.88 6.88
C PHE A 48 -7.89 -4.94 6.14
N THR A 49 -9.23 -4.84 6.18
CA THR A 49 -10.11 -5.74 5.44
C THR A 49 -10.93 -4.94 4.43
N LEU A 50 -10.73 -5.25 3.15
CA LEU A 50 -11.60 -4.81 2.07
C LEU A 50 -12.79 -5.76 2.00
N THR A 51 -14.02 -5.24 2.06
CA THR A 51 -15.26 -6.01 1.99
C THR A 51 -16.03 -5.71 0.71
N PHE A 52 -16.66 -6.70 0.10
CA PHE A 52 -17.39 -6.58 -1.17
C PHE A 52 -18.40 -7.71 -1.34
N ASP A 53 -19.48 -7.49 -2.09
CA ASP A 53 -20.51 -8.51 -2.34
C ASP A 53 -20.18 -9.33 -3.60
N GLY A 54 -19.43 -10.41 -3.44
CA GLY A 54 -19.08 -11.31 -4.54
C GLY A 54 -17.71 -11.96 -4.38
N ILE A 55 -17.08 -12.28 -5.51
CA ILE A 55 -15.76 -12.91 -5.56
C ILE A 55 -14.78 -11.99 -6.27
N ILE A 56 -13.64 -11.72 -5.62
CA ILE A 56 -12.49 -11.05 -6.21
C ILE A 56 -11.29 -11.97 -6.15
N ASN A 57 -10.68 -12.16 -7.31
CA ASN A 57 -9.47 -12.93 -7.51
C ASN A 57 -8.22 -12.06 -7.28
N THR A 58 -7.26 -12.61 -6.53
CA THR A 58 -5.90 -12.09 -6.44
C THR A 58 -4.93 -13.11 -7.03
N THR A 59 -3.73 -12.71 -7.43
CA THR A 59 -2.68 -13.70 -7.70
C THR A 59 -2.44 -14.52 -6.43
N ASP A 60 -2.17 -15.80 -6.59
CA ASP A 60 -1.70 -16.67 -5.51
C ASP A 60 -0.27 -16.25 -5.14
N VAL A 61 -0.16 -15.22 -4.30
CA VAL A 61 1.12 -14.72 -3.79
C VAL A 61 1.55 -15.53 -2.58
N ASP A 62 2.84 -15.82 -2.51
CA ASP A 62 3.53 -16.42 -1.37
C ASP A 62 3.08 -15.79 -0.03
N THR A 63 2.95 -16.61 1.01
CA THR A 63 2.46 -16.24 2.37
C THR A 63 3.30 -15.16 3.05
N ILE A 64 4.41 -14.77 2.45
CA ILE A 64 5.32 -13.71 2.90
C ILE A 64 4.76 -12.31 2.60
N ARG A 65 3.85 -12.15 1.63
CA ARG A 65 3.31 -10.84 1.19
C ARG A 65 1.85 -10.61 1.57
N THR A 66 1.46 -11.04 2.77
CA THR A 66 0.10 -10.91 3.32
C THR A 66 -0.39 -9.46 3.44
N PHE A 67 0.48 -8.46 3.33
CA PHE A 67 0.17 -7.04 3.35
C PHE A 67 -0.05 -6.45 1.93
N GLN A 68 -0.12 -7.29 0.91
CA GLN A 68 -0.31 -6.90 -0.50
C GLN A 68 -1.43 -7.73 -1.14
N ALA A 69 -2.32 -7.08 -1.90
CA ALA A 69 -3.26 -7.74 -2.81
C ALA A 69 -2.96 -7.33 -4.25
N ASN A 70 -2.67 -8.33 -5.09
CA ASN A 70 -2.47 -8.14 -6.52
C ASN A 70 -3.66 -8.71 -7.27
N PHE A 71 -4.55 -7.85 -7.75
CA PHE A 71 -5.81 -8.27 -8.35
C PHE A 71 -5.56 -8.90 -9.71
N SER A 72 -6.10 -10.11 -9.94
CA SER A 72 -5.90 -10.81 -11.20
C SER A 72 -7.06 -11.67 -11.65
N GLY A 73 -7.40 -11.64 -12.93
CA GLY A 73 -8.48 -12.46 -13.50
C GLY A 73 -9.87 -12.11 -12.95
N ASN A 74 -10.13 -10.81 -12.78
CA ASN A 74 -11.41 -10.31 -12.30
C ASN A 74 -12.30 -9.86 -13.45
N ASP A 75 -13.60 -9.76 -13.17
CA ASP A 75 -14.44 -8.81 -13.90
C ASP A 75 -14.01 -7.39 -13.47
N ASP A 76 -13.42 -6.63 -14.41
CA ASP A 76 -12.85 -5.33 -14.08
C ASP A 76 -13.94 -4.29 -13.81
N LEU A 77 -15.18 -4.47 -14.29
CA LEU A 77 -16.29 -3.57 -13.94
C LEU A 77 -16.67 -3.74 -12.47
N PHE A 78 -16.75 -4.98 -12.00
CA PHE A 78 -17.02 -5.26 -10.59
C PHE A 78 -15.86 -4.82 -9.69
N LEU A 79 -14.61 -5.09 -10.06
CA LEU A 79 -13.46 -4.59 -9.31
C LEU A 79 -13.44 -3.05 -9.29
N SER A 80 -13.78 -2.41 -10.41
CA SER A 80 -13.89 -0.94 -10.50
C SER A 80 -14.91 -0.39 -9.51
N SER A 81 -16.10 -1.01 -9.37
CA SER A 81 -17.09 -0.54 -8.40
C SER A 81 -16.60 -0.67 -6.96
N VAL A 82 -15.93 -1.78 -6.63
CA VAL A 82 -15.35 -1.99 -5.28
C VAL A 82 -14.27 -0.95 -4.96
N ILE A 83 -13.44 -0.58 -5.95
CA ILE A 83 -12.45 0.50 -5.78
C ILE A 83 -13.13 1.86 -5.61
N ASN A 84 -14.20 2.12 -6.38
CA ASN A 84 -14.98 3.34 -6.24
C ASN A 84 -15.58 3.49 -4.84
N ASP A 85 -16.15 2.40 -4.31
CA ASP A 85 -16.74 2.37 -2.96
C ASP A 85 -15.67 2.61 -1.89
N LEU A 86 -14.47 2.03 -2.07
CA LEU A 86 -13.33 2.30 -1.18
C LEU A 86 -12.90 3.76 -1.22
N ILE A 87 -12.78 4.36 -2.41
CA ILE A 87 -12.43 5.78 -2.57
C ILE A 87 -13.48 6.68 -1.93
N THR A 88 -14.76 6.38 -2.15
CA THR A 88 -15.88 7.14 -1.57
C THR A 88 -15.88 7.04 -0.05
N LYS A 89 -15.66 5.84 0.51
CA LYS A 89 -15.60 5.61 1.96
C LYS A 89 -14.54 6.47 2.65
N TYR A 90 -13.44 6.76 1.97
CA TYR A 90 -12.30 7.52 2.50
C TYR A 90 -12.14 8.87 1.80
N GLU A 91 -13.20 9.47 1.25
CA GLU A 91 -13.09 10.69 0.43
C GLU A 91 -12.37 11.85 1.15
N ASP A 92 -12.57 11.99 2.47
CA ASP A 92 -11.90 13.01 3.29
C ASP A 92 -10.49 12.61 3.75
N ARG A 93 -10.06 11.38 3.46
CA ARG A 93 -8.82 10.75 3.95
C ARG A 93 -8.00 10.06 2.85
N VAL A 94 -8.33 10.35 1.59
CA VAL A 94 -7.65 9.81 0.41
C VAL A 94 -6.93 10.93 -0.33
N HIS A 95 -5.66 10.69 -0.65
CA HIS A 95 -4.89 11.53 -1.56
C HIS A 95 -4.65 10.77 -2.84
N ILE A 96 -4.87 11.40 -4.00
CA ILE A 96 -4.65 10.78 -5.31
C ILE A 96 -3.47 11.47 -6.00
N ASP A 97 -2.37 10.73 -6.19
CA ASP A 97 -1.24 11.18 -7.00
C ASP A 97 -1.45 10.77 -8.47
N VAL A 98 -1.59 11.77 -9.36
CA VAL A 98 -1.61 11.56 -10.81
C VAL A 98 -0.17 11.40 -11.31
N LEU A 99 0.22 10.16 -11.59
CA LEU A 99 1.57 9.82 -12.03
C LEU A 99 1.80 10.20 -13.51
N SER A 100 0.78 10.02 -14.34
CA SER A 100 0.80 10.45 -15.75
C SER A 100 -0.61 10.52 -16.32
N VAL A 101 -0.76 11.33 -17.36
CA VAL A 101 -2.00 11.46 -18.15
C VAL A 101 -1.67 11.08 -19.59
N LYS A 102 -2.52 10.26 -20.22
CA LYS A 102 -2.40 9.90 -21.63
C LYS A 102 -3.65 10.32 -22.38
N GLU A 103 -3.47 10.96 -23.53
CA GLU A 103 -4.56 11.22 -24.46
C GLU A 103 -5.03 9.90 -25.08
N SER A 104 -6.32 9.61 -24.95
CA SER A 104 -6.99 8.47 -25.54
C SER A 104 -8.48 8.76 -25.67
N ALA A 105 -9.00 8.79 -26.90
CA ALA A 105 -10.44 9.00 -27.17
C ALA A 105 -11.33 7.83 -26.70
N SER A 106 -10.73 6.69 -26.35
CA SER A 106 -11.44 5.53 -25.84
C SER A 106 -10.57 4.72 -24.89
N ALA A 107 -11.18 4.12 -23.88
CA ALA A 107 -10.50 3.25 -22.92
C ALA A 107 -11.08 1.85 -22.94
N ARG A 108 -10.22 0.85 -22.71
CA ARG A 108 -10.60 -0.57 -22.64
C ARG A 108 -10.71 -1.04 -21.19
N ILE A 109 -11.75 -1.80 -20.87
CA ILE A 109 -11.93 -2.51 -19.60
C ILE A 109 -12.42 -3.93 -19.90
N ASN A 110 -12.05 -4.95 -19.12
CA ASN A 110 -12.49 -6.32 -19.39
C ASN A 110 -13.62 -6.73 -18.45
N THR A 111 -14.62 -7.44 -18.96
CA THR A 111 -15.68 -8.10 -18.18
C THR A 111 -15.55 -9.61 -18.35
N ILE A 112 -16.18 -10.38 -17.46
CA ILE A 112 -16.26 -11.84 -17.57
C ILE A 112 -17.71 -12.21 -17.88
N GLU A 113 -17.94 -12.73 -19.09
CA GLU A 113 -19.24 -13.26 -19.51
C GLU A 113 -19.11 -14.76 -19.75
N ASN A 114 -19.92 -15.59 -19.07
CA ASN A 114 -19.90 -17.06 -19.18
C ASN A 114 -18.50 -17.70 -18.96
N GLY A 115 -17.66 -17.07 -18.13
CA GLY A 115 -16.30 -17.55 -17.86
C GLY A 115 -15.25 -17.13 -18.90
N GLU A 116 -15.63 -16.37 -19.92
CA GLU A 116 -14.72 -15.83 -20.93
C GLU A 116 -14.46 -14.34 -20.70
N VAL A 117 -13.20 -13.94 -20.86
CA VAL A 117 -12.79 -12.52 -20.77
C VAL A 117 -13.21 -11.80 -22.04
N LYS A 118 -14.09 -10.80 -21.90
CA LYS A 118 -14.58 -9.98 -23.00
C LYS A 118 -14.13 -8.53 -22.84
N PRO A 119 -13.41 -7.96 -23.81
CA PRO A 119 -13.03 -6.56 -23.77
C PRO A 119 -14.22 -5.66 -24.13
N LEU A 120 -14.45 -4.64 -23.30
CA LEU A 120 -15.33 -3.52 -23.58
C LEU A 120 -14.49 -2.29 -23.86
N THR A 121 -14.95 -1.45 -24.78
CA THR A 121 -14.30 -0.17 -25.13
C THR A 121 -15.32 0.94 -24.97
N TYR A 122 -15.01 1.92 -24.14
CA TYR A 122 -15.84 3.09 -23.91
C TYR A 122 -15.16 4.34 -24.49
N PRO A 123 -15.91 5.28 -25.09
CA PRO A 123 -15.36 6.60 -25.35
C PRO A 123 -15.05 7.27 -24.01
N THR A 124 -13.96 8.05 -23.95
CA THR A 124 -13.62 8.83 -22.76
C THR A 124 -14.25 10.21 -22.84
N ASP A 125 -14.80 10.71 -21.73
CA ASP A 125 -15.51 12.00 -21.70
C ASP A 125 -14.57 13.18 -22.00
N ASP A 126 -13.33 13.11 -21.51
CA ASP A 126 -12.33 14.17 -21.58
C ASP A 126 -11.14 13.83 -22.50
N GLY A 127 -11.23 12.71 -23.23
CA GLY A 127 -10.17 12.26 -24.11
C GLY A 127 -8.95 11.71 -23.38
N LYS A 128 -9.04 11.33 -22.09
CA LYS A 128 -7.86 10.99 -21.27
C LYS A 128 -7.98 9.68 -20.48
N GLU A 129 -6.81 9.11 -20.22
CA GLU A 129 -6.58 8.08 -19.21
C GLU A 129 -5.57 8.58 -18.17
N TYR A 130 -5.89 8.37 -16.90
CA TYR A 130 -5.08 8.82 -15.76
C TYR A 130 -4.43 7.60 -15.11
N TYR A 131 -3.12 7.65 -14.88
CA TYR A 131 -2.40 6.62 -14.15
C TYR A 131 -2.14 7.16 -12.75
N GLU A 132 -2.81 6.58 -11.77
CA GLU A 132 -3.00 7.20 -10.45
C GLU A 132 -2.70 6.22 -9.33
N THR A 133 -2.15 6.73 -8.25
CA THR A 133 -2.01 6.01 -6.98
C THR A 133 -2.88 6.71 -5.94
N ALA A 134 -3.91 6.04 -5.44
CA ALA A 134 -4.65 6.54 -4.29
C ALA A 134 -3.95 6.07 -3.00
N MET A 135 -3.81 6.96 -2.04
CA MET A 135 -3.20 6.72 -0.74
C MET A 135 -4.19 7.08 0.35
N PHE A 136 -4.57 6.10 1.17
CA PHE A 136 -5.59 6.22 2.20
C PHE A 136 -4.93 6.27 3.58
N ASP A 137 -5.32 7.24 4.38
CA ASP A 137 -5.03 7.25 5.81
C ASP A 137 -6.13 6.46 6.55
N LEU A 138 -5.75 5.35 7.19
CA LEU A 138 -6.71 4.46 7.86
C LEU A 138 -6.94 4.87 9.31
N GLU A 139 -8.10 4.52 9.89
CA GLU A 139 -8.45 4.83 11.29
C GLU A 139 -7.48 4.19 12.29
N ASN A 140 -6.87 3.08 11.93
CA ASN A 140 -5.89 2.37 12.76
C ASN A 140 -4.46 2.92 12.61
N GLY A 141 -4.28 4.02 11.88
CA GLY A 141 -3.00 4.71 11.66
C GLY A 141 -2.01 4.04 10.70
N LEU A 142 -2.43 2.98 10.01
CA LEU A 142 -1.73 2.45 8.86
C LEU A 142 -2.11 3.23 7.59
N LYS A 143 -1.34 2.99 6.52
CA LYS A 143 -1.64 3.54 5.19
C LYS A 143 -1.95 2.42 4.22
N LEU A 144 -2.98 2.62 3.41
CA LEU A 144 -3.27 1.77 2.26
C LEU A 144 -2.90 2.53 1.00
N THR A 145 -2.41 1.85 -0.03
CA THR A 145 -2.41 2.41 -1.38
C THR A 145 -3.08 1.48 -2.36
N ILE A 146 -3.62 2.05 -3.44
CA ILE A 146 -4.03 1.31 -4.63
C ILE A 146 -3.53 1.98 -5.90
N ASP A 147 -2.88 1.19 -6.75
CA ASP A 147 -2.38 1.60 -8.05
C ASP A 147 -3.37 1.19 -9.14
N TYR A 148 -3.86 2.15 -9.92
CA TYR A 148 -4.78 1.88 -11.02
C TYR A 148 -4.56 2.81 -12.22
N ARG A 149 -5.27 2.52 -13.30
CA ARG A 149 -5.57 3.45 -14.39
C ARG A 149 -7.04 3.84 -14.28
N ARG A 150 -7.36 5.11 -14.43
CA ARG A 150 -8.72 5.64 -14.40
C ARG A 150 -9.08 6.30 -15.74
N PHE A 151 -10.32 6.17 -16.16
CA PHE A 151 -10.92 6.99 -17.20
C PHE A 151 -12.34 7.38 -16.79
N VAL A 152 -12.89 8.42 -17.44
CA VAL A 152 -14.24 8.91 -17.18
C VAL A 152 -15.13 8.60 -18.38
N TYR A 153 -16.31 8.02 -18.13
CA TYR A 153 -17.33 7.78 -19.14
C TYR A 153 -18.73 8.03 -18.54
N GLU A 154 -19.52 8.84 -19.23
CA GLU A 154 -20.86 9.27 -18.78
C GLU A 154 -20.84 9.86 -17.35
N GLY A 155 -19.79 10.60 -17.02
CA GLY A 155 -19.57 11.21 -15.70
C GLY A 155 -19.10 10.24 -14.60
N ASN A 156 -18.92 8.96 -14.90
CA ASN A 156 -18.50 7.94 -13.92
C ASN A 156 -17.01 7.62 -14.04
N ASN A 157 -16.35 7.42 -12.89
CA ASN A 157 -14.97 6.95 -12.85
C ASN A 157 -14.91 5.43 -12.99
N TYR A 158 -14.06 4.96 -13.91
CA TYR A 158 -13.77 3.54 -14.10
C TYR A 158 -12.31 3.25 -13.78
N TYR A 159 -12.07 2.32 -12.84
CA TYR A 159 -10.75 1.94 -12.34
C TYR A 159 -10.36 0.59 -12.95
N CYS A 160 -9.22 0.55 -13.62
CA CYS A 160 -8.79 -0.61 -14.39
C CYS A 160 -7.26 -0.77 -14.32
N TRP A 161 -6.79 -1.85 -14.91
CA TRP A 161 -5.38 -2.21 -14.91
C TRP A 161 -4.56 -1.19 -15.67
N ARG A 162 -3.32 -0.97 -15.23
CA ARG A 162 -2.31 -0.27 -16.04
C ARG A 162 -1.86 -1.29 -17.10
N TYR A 163 -1.79 -0.96 -18.39
CA TYR A 163 -1.50 -1.95 -19.45
C TYR A 163 -0.30 -2.89 -19.18
N GLU A 164 0.68 -2.43 -18.40
CA GLU A 164 1.88 -3.18 -18.02
C GLU A 164 1.78 -3.85 -16.64
N ARG A 165 0.78 -3.52 -15.82
CA ARG A 165 0.67 -3.92 -14.40
C ARG A 165 -0.78 -4.02 -13.92
N SER A 166 -1.05 -5.09 -13.17
CA SER A 166 -2.28 -5.27 -12.40
C SER A 166 -2.59 -4.13 -11.46
N ILE A 167 -3.87 -4.01 -11.09
CA ILE A 167 -4.27 -3.18 -9.95
C ILE A 167 -3.64 -3.79 -8.71
N LEU A 168 -2.99 -2.95 -7.92
CA LEU A 168 -2.18 -3.40 -6.82
C LEU A 168 -2.44 -2.61 -5.55
N MET A 169 -2.80 -3.31 -4.49
CA MET A 169 -3.10 -2.74 -3.18
C MET A 169 -2.03 -3.12 -2.16
N TRP A 170 -1.57 -2.15 -1.37
CA TRP A 170 -0.55 -2.33 -0.33
C TRP A 170 -0.98 -1.72 0.99
N LEU A 171 -0.86 -2.50 2.06
CA LEU A 171 -0.94 -2.01 3.43
C LEU A 171 0.49 -1.79 3.95
N TYR A 172 0.80 -0.55 4.29
CA TYR A 172 2.15 -0.17 4.71
C TYR A 172 2.32 -0.31 6.21
N TYR A 173 3.40 -0.99 6.61
CA TYR A 173 3.86 -1.11 7.98
C TYR A 173 5.25 -0.49 8.12
N PRO A 174 5.37 0.81 8.41
CA PRO A 174 6.63 1.38 8.82
C PRO A 174 7.07 0.73 10.15
N LEU A 175 8.28 0.17 10.20
CA LEU A 175 8.76 -0.58 11.36
C LEU A 175 9.92 0.14 12.04
N MET A 176 10.01 0.00 13.36
CA MET A 176 11.14 0.41 14.19
C MET A 176 11.65 -0.77 15.01
N VAL A 177 12.97 -0.96 15.03
CA VAL A 177 13.62 -1.94 15.92
C VAL A 177 14.03 -1.23 17.20
N ILE A 178 13.63 -1.79 18.35
CA ILE A 178 14.05 -1.30 19.67
C ILE A 178 14.73 -2.40 20.47
N ASP A 179 15.49 -2.01 21.49
CA ASP A 179 15.99 -2.91 22.53
C ASP A 179 15.30 -2.53 23.85
N ASN A 180 14.50 -3.45 24.36
CA ASN A 180 13.77 -3.32 25.61
C ASN A 180 14.32 -4.35 26.60
N ASN A 181 15.22 -3.91 27.49
CA ASN A 181 15.86 -4.77 28.51
C ASN A 181 16.55 -6.02 27.94
N GLY A 182 17.27 -5.87 26.81
CA GLY A 182 18.00 -6.95 26.15
C GLY A 182 17.14 -7.81 25.22
N ILE A 183 15.83 -7.52 25.13
CA ILE A 183 14.91 -8.14 24.19
C ILE A 183 14.70 -7.17 23.03
N LYS A 184 15.06 -7.61 21.82
CA LYS A 184 14.82 -6.83 20.62
C LYS A 184 13.40 -7.03 20.13
N GLU A 185 12.70 -5.93 19.91
CA GLU A 185 11.29 -5.92 19.51
C GLU A 185 11.12 -5.12 18.21
N LEU A 186 10.07 -5.45 17.45
CA LEU A 186 9.57 -4.64 16.35
C LEU A 186 8.39 -3.81 16.84
N LEU A 187 8.42 -2.53 16.51
CA LEU A 187 7.31 -1.61 16.68
C LEU A 187 6.79 -1.15 15.32
N ILE A 188 5.49 -0.89 15.22
CA ILE A 188 4.85 -0.24 14.08
C ILE A 188 4.82 1.26 14.36
N LEU A 189 5.22 2.07 13.38
CA LEU A 189 5.09 3.52 13.43
C LEU A 189 3.89 3.95 12.57
N THR A 190 3.10 4.88 13.11
CA THR A 190 2.15 5.66 12.31
C THR A 190 2.83 6.90 11.72
N LEU A 191 2.50 7.23 10.47
CA LEU A 191 3.14 8.32 9.71
C LEU A 191 2.07 9.10 8.93
N PRO A 192 2.22 10.43 8.76
CA PRO A 192 1.35 11.22 7.88
C PRO A 192 1.37 10.68 6.46
N ASN A 193 0.25 10.75 5.72
CA ASN A 193 0.13 10.21 4.37
C ASN A 193 1.27 10.68 3.43
N ARG A 194 1.64 9.88 2.43
CA ARG A 194 2.77 10.12 1.48
C ARG A 194 4.18 10.20 2.07
N ILE A 195 4.35 10.36 3.39
CA ILE A 195 5.67 10.26 4.04
C ILE A 195 6.23 8.85 3.84
N LYS A 196 7.40 8.78 3.20
CA LYS A 196 8.12 7.54 2.87
C LYS A 196 8.95 7.09 4.06
N PHE A 197 9.10 5.77 4.20
CA PHE A 197 9.93 5.15 5.23
C PHE A 197 10.94 4.18 4.61
N LYS A 198 12.00 3.87 5.37
CA LYS A 198 13.11 3.01 4.92
C LYS A 198 13.00 1.58 5.45
N VAL A 199 12.37 1.40 6.61
CA VAL A 199 12.30 0.13 7.34
C VAL A 199 10.85 -0.36 7.38
N GLY A 200 10.60 -1.56 6.85
CA GLY A 200 9.27 -2.18 6.82
C GLY A 200 9.31 -3.63 6.35
N PRO A 201 8.16 -4.26 6.06
CA PRO A 201 8.03 -5.70 5.81
C PRO A 201 8.55 -6.16 4.45
N GLN A 202 9.03 -5.22 3.61
CA GLN A 202 9.87 -5.56 2.46
C GLN A 202 11.25 -6.11 2.88
N LEU A 203 11.64 -5.92 4.15
CA LEU A 203 12.88 -6.42 4.73
C LEU A 203 12.60 -7.64 5.62
N ASN A 204 13.42 -8.69 5.50
CA ASN A 204 13.26 -9.91 6.30
C ASN A 204 13.29 -9.63 7.82
N ALA A 205 12.27 -10.08 8.55
CA ALA A 205 12.13 -9.87 10.00
C ALA A 205 13.35 -10.35 10.82
N ASN A 206 13.89 -11.54 10.54
CA ASN A 206 15.07 -12.05 11.24
C ASN A 206 16.30 -11.14 11.04
N LYS A 207 16.43 -10.55 9.84
CA LYS A 207 17.51 -9.61 9.54
C LYS A 207 17.32 -8.30 10.32
N LEU A 208 16.09 -7.77 10.36
CA LEU A 208 15.76 -6.57 11.14
C LEU A 208 16.17 -6.72 12.61
N ILE A 209 15.83 -7.85 13.22
CA ILE A 209 16.13 -8.13 14.63
C ILE A 209 17.63 -8.38 14.87
N LYS A 210 18.32 -9.12 13.99
CA LYS A 210 19.72 -9.50 14.26
C LYS A 210 20.72 -8.37 13.97
N ASP A 211 20.51 -7.62 12.91
CA ASP A 211 21.45 -6.60 12.44
C ASP A 211 21.40 -5.35 13.35
N LYS A 212 22.55 -5.00 13.94
CA LYS A 212 22.68 -3.85 14.85
C LYS A 212 22.44 -2.51 14.15
N THR A 213 22.53 -2.46 12.82
CA THR A 213 22.31 -1.23 12.04
C THR A 213 20.92 -0.66 12.30
N TYR A 214 19.89 -1.51 12.42
CA TYR A 214 18.52 -1.06 12.68
C TYR A 214 18.30 -0.53 14.10
N LEU A 215 19.20 -0.82 15.05
CA LEU A 215 19.15 -0.22 16.39
C LEU A 215 20.00 1.04 16.48
N ASN A 216 21.17 1.02 15.84
CA ASN A 216 22.22 2.02 16.07
C ASN A 216 22.20 3.17 15.05
N ASN A 217 21.44 3.07 13.96
CA ASN A 217 21.38 4.10 12.93
C ASN A 217 20.06 4.89 13.00
N PRO A 218 20.05 6.08 13.64
CA PRO A 218 18.84 6.89 13.75
C PRO A 218 18.34 7.42 12.39
N ASP A 219 19.18 7.50 11.35
CA ASP A 219 18.75 7.95 10.02
C ASP A 219 17.78 6.98 9.34
N LEU A 220 17.69 5.73 9.81
CA LEU A 220 16.68 4.77 9.35
C LEU A 220 15.26 5.15 9.79
N TYR A 221 15.15 5.94 10.87
CA TYR A 221 13.89 6.45 11.45
C TYR A 221 13.78 7.97 11.29
N SER A 222 14.41 8.49 10.23
CA SER A 222 14.25 9.87 9.77
C SER A 222 13.36 9.92 8.53
N PHE A 223 12.53 10.95 8.46
CA PHE A 223 11.46 11.09 7.49
C PHE A 223 11.55 12.47 6.84
N VAL A 224 11.63 12.49 5.51
CA VAL A 224 11.69 13.73 4.73
C VAL A 224 10.29 14.34 4.69
N TYR A 225 10.21 15.66 4.87
CA TYR A 225 8.95 16.39 4.74
C TYR A 225 8.40 16.30 3.30
N LEU A 226 7.11 16.58 3.13
CA LEU A 226 6.54 16.71 1.79
C LEU A 226 7.06 17.99 1.12
N ASP A 227 7.46 17.87 -0.14
CA ASP A 227 8.06 18.96 -0.91
C ASP A 227 7.03 20.01 -1.37
N GLU A 228 5.74 19.73 -1.26
CA GLU A 228 4.66 20.63 -1.66
C GLU A 228 4.44 21.80 -0.71
N PHE A 229 4.88 21.68 0.55
CA PHE A 229 4.88 22.78 1.49
C PHE A 229 6.11 23.65 1.23
N GLU A 230 5.93 24.96 1.08
CA GLU A 230 7.01 25.86 0.66
C GLU A 230 7.95 26.17 1.83
N THR A 231 7.39 26.40 3.02
CA THR A 231 8.15 26.81 4.20
C THR A 231 8.41 25.65 5.16
N LEU A 232 9.48 25.76 5.95
CA LEU A 232 9.78 24.79 7.00
C LEU A 232 8.67 24.71 8.05
N GLU A 233 8.02 25.84 8.36
CA GLU A 233 6.95 25.87 9.35
C GLU A 233 5.69 25.14 8.84
N GLU A 234 5.30 25.31 7.59
CA GLU A 234 4.21 24.53 6.99
C GLU A 234 4.54 23.03 6.95
N LYS A 235 5.77 22.68 6.57
CA LYS A 235 6.27 21.29 6.57
C LYS A 235 6.15 20.64 7.94
N LYS A 236 6.57 21.34 8.99
CA LYS A 236 6.46 20.87 10.37
C LYS A 236 5.00 20.82 10.81
N GLN A 237 4.21 21.85 10.51
CA GLN A 237 2.82 21.95 10.93
C GLN A 237 1.99 20.79 10.39
N TYR A 238 2.19 20.39 9.12
CA TYR A 238 1.56 19.20 8.56
C TYR A 238 1.81 17.93 9.39
N VAL A 239 3.07 17.75 9.83
CA VAL A 239 3.45 16.62 10.69
C VAL A 239 2.83 16.78 12.08
N VAL A 240 2.89 17.98 12.66
CA VAL A 240 2.30 18.28 13.97
C VAL A 240 0.80 17.99 13.99
N ASP A 241 0.05 18.51 13.01
CA ASP A 241 -1.39 18.35 12.90
C ASP A 241 -1.78 16.87 12.84
N TYR A 242 -1.04 16.04 12.10
CA TYR A 242 -1.28 14.60 12.06
C TYR A 242 -1.22 13.95 13.46
N TYR A 243 -0.15 14.22 14.22
CA TYR A 243 0.04 13.60 15.52
C TYR A 243 -0.86 14.20 16.62
N VAL A 244 -1.09 15.51 16.60
CA VAL A 244 -1.96 16.21 17.56
C VAL A 244 -3.42 15.82 17.36
N ASN A 245 -3.90 15.80 16.12
CA ASN A 245 -5.32 15.58 15.84
C ASN A 245 -5.73 14.11 15.93
N SER A 246 -4.82 13.16 15.69
CA SER A 246 -5.16 11.73 15.55
C SER A 246 -4.52 10.81 16.58
N TYR A 247 -3.48 11.26 17.32
CA TYR A 247 -2.69 10.38 18.21
C TYR A 247 -2.35 11.04 19.56
N GLU A 248 -3.25 11.91 20.03
CA GLU A 248 -3.13 12.62 21.32
C GLU A 248 -1.79 13.35 21.46
N GLY A 249 -1.29 13.90 20.35
CA GLY A 249 0.01 14.55 20.31
C GLY A 249 0.06 15.80 21.17
N TYR A 250 1.17 16.00 21.89
CA TYR A 250 1.41 17.21 22.68
C TYR A 250 2.88 17.59 22.72
N PHE A 251 3.15 18.88 22.87
CA PHE A 251 4.50 19.39 23.05
C PHE A 251 4.93 19.35 24.52
N GLU A 252 6.15 18.87 24.75
CA GLU A 252 6.89 19.08 25.99
C GLU A 252 8.28 19.60 25.63
N GLY A 253 8.52 20.89 25.88
CA GLY A 253 9.69 21.59 25.39
C GLY A 253 9.69 21.67 23.85
N ASN A 254 10.78 21.20 23.23
CA ASN A 254 10.96 21.20 21.77
C ASN A 254 10.61 19.86 21.11
N LYS A 255 9.98 18.94 21.84
CA LYS A 255 9.62 17.61 21.36
C LYS A 255 8.11 17.47 21.30
N LEU A 256 7.62 16.85 20.23
CA LEU A 256 6.21 16.45 20.09
C LEU A 256 6.09 14.98 20.51
N TYR A 257 5.39 14.71 21.60
CA TYR A 257 5.11 13.36 22.08
C TYR A 257 3.77 12.89 21.52
N PHE A 258 3.64 11.60 21.26
CA PHE A 258 2.38 10.96 20.86
C PHE A 258 2.35 9.50 21.29
N THR A 259 1.15 8.91 21.33
CA THR A 259 0.96 7.50 21.67
C THR A 259 0.32 6.77 20.51
N TYR A 260 0.85 5.60 20.17
CA TYR A 260 0.30 4.74 19.13
C TYR A 260 0.47 3.26 19.52
N LEU A 261 -0.60 2.48 19.44
CA LEU A 261 -0.64 1.06 19.84
C LEU A 261 -0.05 0.80 21.25
N GLY A 262 -0.40 1.65 22.23
CA GLY A 262 0.10 1.53 23.61
C GLY A 262 1.58 1.88 23.80
N VAL A 263 2.24 2.42 22.77
CA VAL A 263 3.64 2.83 22.82
C VAL A 263 3.75 4.34 22.68
N LYS A 264 4.52 4.96 23.57
CA LYS A 264 4.82 6.38 23.56
C LYS A 264 6.08 6.64 22.73
N PHE A 265 5.99 7.64 21.87
CA PHE A 265 7.07 8.11 21.02
C PHE A 265 7.29 9.61 21.20
N PHE A 266 8.40 10.13 20.67
CA PHE A 266 8.57 11.56 20.49
C PHE A 266 9.22 11.89 19.15
N ILE A 267 8.91 13.08 18.66
CA ILE A 267 9.39 13.64 17.40
C ILE A 267 10.34 14.79 17.67
N THR A 268 11.45 14.78 16.94
CA THR A 268 12.38 15.90 16.83
C THR A 268 12.40 16.40 15.40
N PHE A 269 12.28 17.71 15.23
CA PHE A 269 12.23 18.35 13.92
C PHE A 269 13.58 18.99 13.57
N ASP A 270 14.11 18.64 12.40
CA ASP A 270 15.26 19.30 11.77
C ASP A 270 14.78 20.12 10.55
N GLU A 271 15.72 20.76 9.85
CA GLU A 271 15.49 21.61 8.68
C GLU A 271 14.96 20.85 7.45
N HIS A 272 15.34 19.59 7.26
CA HIS A 272 14.99 18.83 6.05
C HIS A 272 14.18 17.56 6.33
N LYS A 273 14.12 17.16 7.59
CA LYS A 273 13.52 15.90 8.01
C LYS A 273 13.10 15.98 9.47
N PHE A 274 12.29 15.03 9.90
CA PHE A 274 11.98 14.78 11.30
C PHE A 274 12.35 13.34 11.68
N TYR A 275 12.50 13.07 12.97
CA TYR A 275 12.83 11.75 13.48
C TYR A 275 11.77 11.32 14.46
N ILE A 276 11.39 10.06 14.40
CA ILE A 276 10.56 9.44 15.42
C ILE A 276 11.48 8.60 16.30
N ASN A 277 11.33 8.78 17.61
CA ASN A 277 12.13 8.08 18.61
C ASN A 277 11.20 7.35 19.58
N TYR A 278 11.59 6.14 19.97
CA TYR A 278 10.94 5.40 21.03
C TYR A 278 11.16 6.09 22.39
N TYR A 279 10.09 6.24 23.17
CA TYR A 279 10.16 6.75 24.55
C TYR A 279 9.95 5.63 25.57
N GLY A 280 8.89 4.85 25.41
CA GLY A 280 8.50 3.81 26.37
C GLY A 280 7.13 3.22 26.07
N LYS A 281 6.78 2.12 26.74
CA LYS A 281 5.41 1.60 26.75
C LYS A 281 4.57 2.34 27.79
N VAL A 282 3.27 2.48 27.54
CA VAL A 282 2.29 3.10 28.46
C VAL A 282 1.75 2.06 29.43
#